data_AF-A0A6P8YZ11-F1
#
_entry.id   AF-A0A6P8YZ11-F1
#
_cell.length_a   1.000
_cell.length_b   1.000
_cell.length_c   1.000
_cell.angle_alpha   90.00
_cell.angle_beta   90.00
_cell.angle_gamma   90.00
#
_symmetry.space_group_name_H-M   'P 1'
#
loop_
_entity.id
_entity.type
_entity.pdbx_description
1 polymer ?
#
loop_
_entity_poly.entity_id
_entity_poly.type
_entity_poly.pdbx_seq_one_letter_code
_entity_poly.pdbx_strand_id
1 'polypeptide(L)' 'MAVRALLVVLAVACLACSLAAPLLDVTSACRCTREFNAVCGTDGQTYSNKCLLECARAQGSSRMGQALSLAKYGPC' A
#
# COMPACT_ATOMS: atom_id res chain seq x y z
N MET A 1 -8.42 32.45 -32.72
CA MET A 1 -9.33 31.70 -31.83
C MET A 1 -8.91 30.24 -31.65
N ALA A 2 -8.50 29.51 -32.70
CA ALA A 2 -8.13 28.10 -32.63
C ALA A 2 -6.86 27.78 -31.81
N VAL A 3 -5.77 28.54 -31.97
CA VAL A 3 -4.49 28.27 -31.26
C VAL A 3 -4.58 28.54 -29.75
N ARG A 4 -5.28 29.60 -29.37
CA ARG A 4 -5.59 29.89 -27.96
C ARG A 4 -6.49 28.82 -27.34
N ALA A 5 -7.50 28.33 -28.07
CA ALA A 5 -8.34 27.22 -27.62
C ALA A 5 -7.52 25.92 -27.45
N LEU A 6 -6.58 25.64 -28.36
CA LEU A 6 -5.69 24.47 -28.27
C LEU A 6 -4.79 24.51 -27.02
N LEU A 7 -4.21 25.68 -26.72
CA LEU A 7 -3.38 25.86 -25.52
C LEU A 7 -4.18 25.73 -24.22
N VAL A 8 -5.43 26.21 -24.21
CA VAL A 8 -6.33 26.08 -23.05
C VAL A 8 -6.76 24.63 -22.84
N VAL A 9 -7.05 23.88 -23.91
CA VAL A 9 -7.44 22.46 -23.84
C VAL A 9 -6.28 21.60 -23.32
N LEU A 10 -5.04 21.85 -23.75
CA LEU A 10 -3.85 21.15 -23.26
C LEU A 10 -3.57 21.43 -21.77
N ALA A 11 -3.78 22.69 -21.33
CA ALA A 11 -3.63 23.05 -19.92
C ALA A 11 -4.69 22.36 -19.04
N VAL A 12 -5.96 22.37 -19.46
CA VAL A 12 -7.08 21.76 -18.72
C VAL A 12 -6.97 20.24 -18.65
N ALA A 13 -6.53 19.59 -19.74
CA ALA A 13 -6.25 18.14 -19.74
C ALA A 13 -5.12 17.74 -18.78
N CYS A 14 -4.09 18.59 -18.66
CA CYS A 14 -2.98 18.39 -17.72
C CYS A 14 -3.41 18.61 -16.25
N LEU A 15 -4.26 19.60 -16.00
CA LEU A 15 -4.83 19.90 -14.68
C LEU A 15 -5.85 18.85 -14.21
N ALA A 16 -6.56 18.16 -15.12
CA ALA A 16 -7.46 17.06 -14.79
C ALA A 16 -6.72 15.74 -14.49
N CYS A 17 -5.49 15.57 -14.99
CA CYS A 17 -4.68 14.36 -14.81
C CYS A 17 -4.14 14.21 -13.38
N SER A 18 -4.04 15.30 -12.61
CA SER A 18 -3.64 15.27 -11.19
C SER A 18 -4.81 15.03 -10.22
N LEU A 19 -6.06 15.17 -10.68
CA LEU A 19 -7.26 14.95 -9.84
C LEU A 19 -7.87 13.55 -9.98
N ALA A 20 -7.44 12.76 -10.95
CA ALA A 20 -7.79 11.34 -11.02
C ALA A 20 -6.72 10.49 -10.31
N ALA A 21 -6.47 10.78 -9.03
CA ALA A 21 -6.15 9.67 -8.14
C ALA A 21 -7.46 8.86 -8.07
N PRO A 22 -7.55 7.63 -8.61
CA PRO A 22 -8.70 6.82 -8.28
C PRO A 22 -8.65 6.71 -6.76
N LEU A 23 -9.68 7.26 -6.10
CA LEU A 23 -10.05 6.93 -4.73
C LEU A 23 -10.51 5.48 -4.67
N LEU A 24 -9.75 4.55 -5.24
CA LEU A 24 -9.60 3.24 -4.65
C LEU A 24 -8.72 3.51 -3.45
N ASP A 25 -9.32 4.15 -2.45
CA ASP A 25 -8.98 3.90 -1.07
C ASP A 25 -9.19 2.41 -0.88
N VAL A 26 -8.17 1.66 -1.30
CA VAL A 26 -7.92 0.32 -0.82
C VAL A 26 -7.52 0.52 0.62
N THR A 27 -8.49 0.92 1.44
CA THR A 27 -8.60 0.41 2.79
C THR A 27 -8.64 -1.09 2.61
N SER A 28 -7.46 -1.68 2.45
CA SER A 28 -7.20 -3.10 2.50
C SER A 28 -7.52 -3.48 3.94
N ALA A 29 -8.81 -3.56 4.23
CA ALA A 29 -9.35 -4.07 5.47
C ALA A 29 -8.87 -5.52 5.50
N CYS A 30 -7.80 -5.77 6.24
CA CYS A 30 -7.17 -7.07 6.28
C CYS A 30 -8.12 -8.06 6.93
N ARG A 31 -8.68 -8.94 6.10
CA ARG A 31 -9.57 -10.00 6.53
C ARG A 31 -8.73 -11.19 6.98
N CYS A 32 -8.29 -11.15 8.23
CA CYS A 32 -7.53 -12.23 8.85
C CYS A 32 -8.36 -12.90 9.97
N THR A 33 -8.16 -14.20 10.15
CA THR A 33 -8.66 -14.90 11.35
C THR A 33 -7.90 -14.41 12.58
N ARG A 34 -8.50 -14.63 13.76
CA ARG A 34 -7.86 -14.34 15.06
C ARG A 34 -7.03 -15.50 15.60
N GLU A 35 -6.67 -16.44 14.75
CA GLU A 35 -5.82 -17.58 15.12
C GLU A 35 -4.42 -17.08 15.48
N PHE A 36 -3.86 -17.65 16.55
CA PHE A 36 -2.52 -17.31 17.01
C PHE A 36 -1.51 -18.34 16.51
N ASN A 37 -0.87 -18.02 15.39
CA ASN A 37 0.21 -18.78 14.77
C ASN A 37 1.37 -17.82 14.50
N ALA A 38 2.06 -17.41 15.57
CA ALA A 38 3.02 -16.31 15.53
C ALA A 38 4.09 -16.49 14.43
N VAL A 39 4.46 -15.39 13.79
CA VAL A 39 5.55 -15.32 12.81
C VAL A 39 6.40 -14.07 13.04
N CYS A 40 7.67 -14.11 12.65
CA CYS A 40 8.59 -12.99 12.71
C CYS A 40 8.77 -12.36 11.32
N GLY A 41 8.60 -11.04 11.22
CA GLY A 41 8.90 -10.27 10.02
C GLY A 41 10.38 -9.89 9.88
N THR A 42 10.81 -9.56 8.68
CA THR A 42 12.16 -9.01 8.42
C THR A 42 12.40 -7.64 9.04
N ASP A 43 11.34 -6.99 9.49
CA ASP A 43 11.36 -5.78 10.30
C ASP A 43 11.54 -6.07 11.80
N GLY A 44 11.74 -7.33 12.20
CA GLY A 44 11.92 -7.73 13.60
C GLY A 44 10.65 -7.64 14.45
N GLN A 45 9.47 -7.48 13.83
CA GLN A 45 8.19 -7.49 14.56
C GLN A 45 7.57 -8.89 14.54
N THR A 46 6.99 -9.30 15.68
CA THR A 46 6.18 -10.51 15.77
C THR A 46 4.75 -10.21 15.35
N TYR A 47 4.24 -10.95 14.37
CA TYR A 47 2.85 -10.89 13.93
C TYR A 47 2.08 -12.11 14.46
N SER A 48 0.86 -11.91 14.95
CA SER A 48 0.07 -12.98 15.58
C SER A 48 -0.26 -14.13 14.63
N ASN A 49 -0.26 -13.87 13.32
CA ASN A 49 -0.30 -14.90 12.28
C ASN A 49 0.27 -14.38 10.95
N LYS A 50 0.51 -15.31 10.02
CA LYS A 50 1.01 -15.00 8.67
C LYS A 50 0.11 -14.01 7.92
N CYS A 51 -1.22 -14.11 8.06
CA CYS A 51 -2.13 -13.18 7.39
C CYS A 51 -1.91 -11.72 7.85
N LEU A 52 -1.69 -11.50 9.14
CA LEU A 52 -1.41 -10.18 9.69
C LEU A 52 -0.04 -9.61 9.24
N LEU A 53 0.96 -10.46 9.01
CA LEU A 53 2.23 -10.04 8.40
C LEU A 53 2.00 -9.56 6.96
N GLU A 54 1.29 -10.35 6.15
CA GLU A 54 0.97 -10.01 4.76
C GLU A 54 0.12 -8.74 4.66
N CYS A 55 -0.80 -8.55 5.61
CA CYS A 55 -1.57 -7.34 5.78
C CYS A 55 -0.68 -6.12 6.01
N ALA A 56 0.22 -6.19 6.98
CA ALA A 56 1.15 -5.11 7.28
C ALA A 56 2.04 -4.80 6.08
N ARG A 57 2.42 -5.83 5.31
CA ARG A 57 3.19 -5.67 4.06
C ARG A 57 2.40 -4.89 3.01
N ALA A 58 1.13 -5.23 2.80
CA ALA A 58 0.25 -4.52 1.87
C ALA A 58 -0.03 -3.07 2.29
N GLN A 59 -0.03 -2.80 3.60
CA GLN A 59 -0.22 -1.46 4.17
C GLN A 59 1.07 -0.62 4.25
N GLY A 60 2.20 -1.13 3.73
CA GLY A 60 3.44 -0.37 3.67
C GLY A 60 4.24 -0.34 4.97
N SER A 61 4.13 -1.37 5.82
CA SER A 61 4.99 -1.57 7.01
C SER A 61 6.44 -1.93 6.64
N SER A 62 7.04 -1.21 5.69
CA SER A 62 8.42 -1.39 5.24
C SER A 62 9.33 -0.43 6.02
N ARG A 63 10.33 -0.95 6.73
CA ARG A 63 11.40 -0.11 7.29
C ARG A 63 12.19 0.47 6.12
N MET A 64 12.22 1.80 6.02
CA MET A 64 12.97 2.64 5.07
C MET A 64 13.91 1.86 4.10
N GLY A 65 13.36 1.40 2.97
CA GLY A 65 14.11 0.71 1.91
C GLY A 65 14.07 -0.82 1.92
N GLN A 66 13.42 -1.46 2.90
CA GLN A 66 13.36 -2.92 3.02
C GLN A 66 11.91 -3.42 3.02
N ALA A 67 11.55 -4.19 1.99
CA ALA A 67 10.24 -4.80 1.88
C ALA A 67 10.01 -5.77 3.05
N LEU A 68 8.87 -5.62 3.74
CA LEU A 68 8.47 -6.56 4.78
C LEU A 68 8.28 -7.96 4.18
N SER A 69 8.95 -8.95 4.74
CA SER A 69 8.79 -10.35 4.37
C SER A 69 8.87 -11.24 5.61
N LEU A 70 8.49 -12.51 5.48
CA LEU A 70 8.57 -13.47 6.58
C LEU A 70 10.04 -13.85 6.82
N ALA A 71 10.52 -13.65 8.04
CA ALA A 71 11.86 -14.03 8.48
C ALA A 71 11.90 -15.45 9.05
N LYS A 72 11.03 -15.77 10.02
CA LYS A 72 10.88 -17.11 10.62
C LYS A 72 9.46 -17.37 11.10
N TYR A 73 9.08 -18.65 11.21
CA TYR A 73 7.90 -19.07 11.96
C TYR A 73 8.19 -19.01 13.46
N GLY A 74 7.18 -18.66 14.27
CA GLY A 74 7.33 -18.35 15.69
C GLY A 74 7.63 -16.86 15.94
N PRO A 75 7.68 -16.46 17.22
CA PRO A 75 8.00 -15.09 17.60
C PRO A 75 9.43 -14.70 17.18
N CYS A 76 9.65 -13.40 16.91
CA CYS A 76 10.98 -12.80 16.91
C CYS A 76 11.59 -12.98 18.30
#